data_AF-A0A7J3CUW0-F1
#
_entry.id   AF-A0A7J3CUW0-F1
#
_cell.length_a   1.000
_cell.length_b   1.000
_cell.length_c   1.000
_cell.angle_alpha   90.00
_cell.angle_beta   90.00
_cell.angle_gamma   90.00
#
_symmetry.space_group_name_H-M   'P 1'
#
loop_
_entity.id
_entity.type
_entity.pdbx_description
1 polymer ?
#
loop_
_entity_poly.entity_id
_entity_poly.type
_entity_poly.pdbx_seq_one_letter_code
_entity_poly.pdbx_strand_id
1 'polypeptide(L)'
;MATHFLTRHALTGIAELPLHYGSCPPWLFSRMKKLATVVCEIIKSEYGENELLKRLAEPYWFQAFGCVLGFDWHSSGLTTTVTAALKE
;
A
#
# COMPACT_ATOMS: atom_id res chain seq x y z
N MET A 1 50.41 -11.50 12.76
CA MET A 1 49.17 -12.01 13.38
C MET A 1 48.19 -10.84 13.53
N ALA A 2 47.09 -10.94 12.78
CA ALA A 2 45.79 -10.26 12.88
C ALA A 2 45.69 -8.86 13.55
N THR A 3 45.65 -7.81 12.72
CA THR A 3 44.91 -6.57 13.03
C THR A 3 43.65 -6.56 12.13
N HIS A 4 42.59 -7.21 12.61
CA HIS A 4 41.26 -7.10 12.01
C HIS A 4 40.77 -5.66 12.20
N PHE A 5 40.70 -4.90 11.11
CA PHE A 5 40.03 -3.61 11.05
C PHE A 5 38.55 -3.79 11.41
N LEU A 6 38.16 -3.29 12.58
CA LEU A 6 36.76 -3.04 12.92
C LEU A 6 36.26 -1.91 12.00
N THR A 7 35.63 -2.26 10.88
CA THR A 7 34.84 -1.31 10.09
C THR A 7 33.66 -0.86 10.95
N ARG A 8 33.80 0.31 11.60
CA ARG A 8 32.66 1.01 12.18
C ARG A 8 31.69 1.31 11.03
N HIS A 9 30.52 0.69 11.04
CA HIS A 9 29.42 1.12 10.18
C HIS A 9 29.09 2.57 10.56
N ALA A 10 29.47 3.53 9.72
CA ALA A 10 29.00 4.89 9.85
C ALA A 10 27.47 4.89 9.66
N LEU A 11 26.74 5.63 10.48
CA LEU A 11 25.30 5.81 10.31
C LEU A 11 25.05 6.34 8.89
N THR A 12 24.36 5.57 8.05
CA THR A 12 24.12 5.92 6.64
C THR A 12 22.82 6.70 6.42
N GLY A 13 21.94 6.77 7.42
CA GLY A 13 20.68 7.52 7.38
C GLY A 13 19.80 7.25 8.60
N ILE A 14 18.80 8.10 8.80
CA ILE A 14 17.74 7.95 9.80
C ILE A 14 16.40 7.98 9.06
N ALA A 15 15.53 7.02 9.34
CA ALA A 15 14.15 7.02 8.87
C ALA A 15 13.23 7.15 10.09
N GLU A 16 12.45 8.22 10.13
CA GLU A 16 11.39 8.39 11.13
C GLU A 16 10.10 7.77 10.60
N LEU A 17 9.63 6.72 11.28
CA LEU A 17 8.39 6.02 10.96
C LEU A 17 7.44 6.15 12.15
N PRO A 18 6.73 7.29 12.28
CA PRO A 18 5.78 7.47 13.37
C PRO A 18 4.65 6.45 13.25
N LEU A 19 4.18 5.96 14.39
CA LEU A 19 3.01 5.08 14.40
C LEU A 19 1.76 5.92 14.16
N HIS A 20 1.04 5.62 13.08
CA HIS A 20 -0.25 6.22 12.79
C HIS A 20 -1.34 5.53 13.61
N TYR A 21 -1.99 6.30 14.48
CA TYR A 21 -3.13 5.82 15.27
C TYR A 21 -4.45 6.25 14.64
N GLY A 22 -5.50 5.47 14.89
CA GLY A 22 -6.85 5.74 14.41
C GLY A 22 -7.22 4.98 13.14
N SER A 23 -8.43 5.21 12.66
CA SER A 23 -9.00 4.56 11.48
C SER A 23 -8.98 5.50 10.28
N CYS A 24 -9.06 4.94 9.07
CA CYS A 24 -9.26 5.72 7.86
C CYS A 24 -10.50 6.64 8.03
N PRO A 25 -10.36 7.97 7.81
CA PRO A 25 -11.48 8.89 7.98
C PRO A 25 -12.68 8.48 7.11
N PRO A 26 -13.93 8.52 7.62
CA PRO A 26 -15.09 8.05 6.86
C PRO A 26 -15.29 8.73 5.50
N TRP A 27 -14.95 10.02 5.41
CA TRP A 27 -15.03 10.78 4.16
C TRP A 27 -14.03 10.30 3.12
N LEU A 28 -12.84 9.87 3.54
CA LEU A 28 -11.82 9.31 2.65
C LEU A 28 -12.25 7.92 2.22
N PHE A 29 -12.63 7.08 3.18
CA PHE A 29 -13.08 5.71 2.91
C PHE A 29 -14.25 5.68 1.91
N SER A 30 -15.23 6.58 2.04
CA SER A 30 -16.33 6.71 1.07
C SER A 30 -15.83 6.99 -0.36
N ARG A 31 -14.77 7.77 -0.53
CA ARG A 31 -14.15 8.06 -1.83
C ARG A 31 -13.30 6.89 -2.33
N MET A 32 -12.56 6.25 -1.43
CA MET A 32 -11.77 5.04 -1.74
C MET A 32 -12.66 3.96 -2.35
N LYS A 33 -13.83 3.69 -1.75
CA LYS A 33 -14.80 2.72 -2.28
C LYS A 33 -15.17 3.01 -3.73
N LYS A 34 -15.65 4.24 -4.00
CA LYS A 34 -16.07 4.65 -5.34
C LYS A 34 -14.94 4.52 -6.37
N LEU A 35 -13.74 4.97 -6.02
CA LEU A 35 -12.60 4.92 -6.93
C LEU A 35 -12.12 3.47 -7.15
N ALA A 36 -12.09 2.66 -6.09
CA ALA A 36 -11.72 1.26 -6.18
C ALA A 36 -12.66 0.48 -7.09
N THR A 37 -13.98 0.70 -6.97
CA THR A 37 -14.99 0.10 -7.87
C THR A 37 -14.68 0.43 -9.33
N VAL A 38 -14.53 1.71 -9.67
CA VAL A 38 -14.30 2.15 -11.05
C VAL A 38 -12.99 1.59 -11.61
N VAL A 39 -11.91 1.61 -10.84
CA VAL A 39 -10.63 1.05 -11.29
C VAL A 39 -10.74 -0.46 -11.53
N CYS A 40 -11.36 -1.21 -10.60
CA CYS A 40 -11.57 -2.64 -10.75
C CYS A 40 -12.45 -2.96 -11.96
N GLU A 41 -13.53 -2.21 -12.20
CA GLU A 41 -14.41 -2.37 -13.36
C GLU A 41 -13.65 -2.16 -14.68
N ILE A 42 -12.83 -1.10 -14.76
CA ILE A 42 -11.99 -0.84 -15.94
C ILE A 42 -11.00 -1.99 -16.16
N ILE A 43 -10.35 -2.48 -15.11
CA ILE A 43 -9.40 -3.60 -15.25
C ILE A 43 -10.13 -4.86 -15.73
N LYS A 44 -11.32 -5.14 -15.19
CA LYS A 44 -12.15 -6.29 -15.61
C LYS A 44 -12.61 -6.15 -17.05
N SER A 45 -13.05 -4.96 -17.49
CA SER A 45 -13.54 -4.76 -18.86
C SER A 45 -12.44 -4.86 -19.91
N GLU A 46 -11.26 -4.33 -19.61
CA GLU A 46 -10.13 -4.27 -20.56
C GLU A 46 -9.29 -5.56 -20.58
N TYR A 47 -9.12 -6.22 -19.42
CA TYR A 47 -8.17 -7.33 -19.26
C TYR A 47 -8.77 -8.62 -18.68
N GLY A 48 -10.03 -8.59 -18.23
CA GLY A 48 -10.71 -9.73 -17.63
C GLY A 48 -10.45 -9.92 -16.13
N GLU A 49 -11.23 -10.80 -15.51
CA GLU A 49 -11.22 -11.00 -14.05
C GLU A 49 -9.91 -11.60 -13.52
N ASN A 50 -9.29 -12.49 -14.30
CA ASN A 50 -8.01 -13.11 -13.92
C ASN A 50 -6.89 -12.09 -13.80
N GLU A 51 -6.89 -11.03 -14.63
CA GLU A 51 -5.88 -9.98 -14.55
C GLU A 51 -6.09 -9.12 -13.31
N LEU A 52 -7.33 -8.82 -12.93
CA LEU A 52 -7.63 -8.11 -11.69
C LEU A 52 -7.07 -8.88 -10.49
N LEU A 53 -7.31 -10.19 -10.40
CA LEU A 53 -6.82 -11.02 -9.30
C LEU A 53 -5.28 -11.07 -9.27
N LYS A 54 -4.61 -11.17 -10.42
CA LYS A 54 -3.15 -11.13 -10.50
C LYS A 54 -2.57 -9.80 -9.99
N ARG A 55 -3.17 -8.67 -10.37
CA ARG A 55 -2.74 -7.34 -9.92
C ARG A 55 -2.96 -7.14 -8.43
N LEU A 56 -4.13 -7.55 -7.91
CA LEU A 56 -4.40 -7.48 -6.48
C LEU A 56 -3.49 -8.39 -5.65
N ALA A 57 -3.00 -9.50 -6.22
CA ALA A 57 -2.06 -10.39 -5.56
C ALA A 57 -0.60 -9.89 -5.62
N GLU A 58 -0.27 -8.92 -6.48
CA GLU A 58 1.09 -8.37 -6.61
C GLU A 58 1.31 -7.29 -5.54
N PRO A 59 2.27 -7.46 -4.59
CA PRO A 59 2.40 -6.56 -3.45
C PRO A 59 2.70 -5.11 -3.80
N TYR A 60 3.56 -4.85 -4.80
CA TYR A 60 3.89 -3.48 -5.19
C TYR A 60 2.72 -2.79 -5.86
N TRP A 61 1.97 -3.50 -6.69
CA TRP A 61 0.76 -3.01 -7.33
C TRP A 61 -0.32 -2.73 -6.29
N PHE A 62 -0.55 -3.64 -5.34
CA PHE A 62 -1.54 -3.45 -4.28
C PHE A 62 -1.19 -2.25 -3.39
N GLN A 63 0.08 -2.08 -3.03
CA GLN A 63 0.57 -0.90 -2.31
C GLN A 63 0.34 0.38 -3.10
N ALA A 64 0.74 0.41 -4.36
CA ALA A 64 0.55 1.56 -5.25
C ALA A 64 -0.93 1.87 -5.45
N PHE A 65 -1.78 0.85 -5.55
CA PHE A 65 -3.22 1.00 -5.64
C PHE A 65 -3.80 1.66 -4.38
N GLY A 66 -3.35 1.26 -3.18
CA GLY A 66 -3.69 1.96 -1.94
C GLY A 66 -3.33 3.45 -1.96
N CYS A 67 -2.16 3.79 -2.49
CA CYS A 67 -1.74 5.18 -2.70
C CYS A 67 -2.65 5.93 -3.70
N VAL A 68 -3.01 5.28 -4.81
CA VAL A 68 -3.95 5.84 -5.82
C VAL A 68 -5.33 6.10 -5.21
N LEU A 69 -5.78 5.27 -4.28
CA LEU A 69 -7.02 5.48 -3.54
C LEU A 69 -6.93 6.65 -2.53
N GLY A 70 -5.77 7.28 -2.39
CA GLY A 70 -5.52 8.40 -1.49
C GLY A 70 -5.15 7.98 -0.08
N PHE A 71 -4.76 6.72 0.13
CA PHE A 71 -4.25 6.24 1.41
C PHE A 71 -2.73 6.35 1.48
N ASP A 72 -2.18 6.58 2.66
CA ASP A 72 -0.76 6.87 2.78
C ASP A 72 0.14 5.64 2.62
N TRP A 73 1.23 5.80 1.87
CA TRP A 73 2.21 4.76 1.57
C TRP A 73 2.89 4.17 2.83
N HIS A 74 3.12 4.98 3.85
CA HIS A 74 3.73 4.55 5.11
C HIS A 74 2.73 4.05 6.16
N SER A 75 1.44 3.96 5.80
CA SER A 75 0.42 3.51 6.74
C SER A 75 0.44 1.98 6.88
N SER A 76 0.66 1.50 8.10
CA SER A 76 0.60 0.07 8.43
C SER A 76 -0.79 -0.55 8.20
N GLY A 77 -1.84 0.28 8.18
CA GLY A 77 -3.23 -0.14 7.95
C GLY A 77 -3.63 -0.25 6.47
N LEU A 78 -2.70 -0.11 5.52
CA LEU A 78 -3.02 -0.05 4.08
C LEU A 78 -3.72 -1.32 3.62
N THR A 79 -3.15 -2.49 3.90
CA THR A 79 -3.72 -3.78 3.48
C THR A 79 -5.14 -3.95 3.99
N THR A 80 -5.37 -3.66 5.27
CA THR A 80 -6.70 -3.74 5.89
C THR A 80 -7.68 -2.77 5.26
N THR A 81 -7.29 -1.50 5.10
CA THR A 81 -8.18 -0.43 4.63
C THR A 81 -8.55 -0.62 3.16
N VAL A 82 -7.58 -0.92 2.30
CA VAL A 82 -7.81 -1.13 0.86
C VAL A 82 -8.66 -2.38 0.63
N THR A 83 -8.39 -3.48 1.36
CA THR A 83 -9.21 -4.70 1.27
C THR A 83 -10.65 -4.45 1.73
N ALA A 84 -10.84 -3.67 2.81
CA ALA A 84 -12.16 -3.27 3.26
C ALA A 84 -12.90 -2.42 2.22
N ALA A 85 -12.20 -1.49 1.55
CA ALA A 85 -12.79 -0.68 0.48
C ALA A 85 -13.19 -1.51 -0.75
N LEU A 86 -12.41 -2.55 -1.08
CA LEU A 86 -12.69 -3.48 -2.18
C LEU A 86 -13.85 -4.45 -1.90
N LYS A 87 -14.11 -4.76 -0.63
CA LYS A 87 -15.19 -5.66 -0.21
C LYS A 87 -16.58 -5.04 -0.36
N GLU A 88 -16.66 -3.71 -0.23
CA GLU A 88 -17.91 -2.93 -0.16
C GLU A 88 -18.44 -2.54 -1.53
#